data_AF-A0A2V8CDG7-F1
#
_entry.id   AF-A0A2V8CDG7-F1
#
_cell.length_a   1.000
_cell.length_b   1.000
_cell.length_c   1.000
_cell.angle_alpha   90.00
_cell.angle_beta   90.00
_cell.angle_gamma   90.00
#
_symmetry.space_group_name_H-M   'P 1'
#
loop_
_entity.id
_entity.type
_entity.pdbx_description
1 polymer ?
#
loop_
_entity_poly.entity_id
_entity_poly.type
_entity_poly.pdbx_seq_one_letter_code
_entity_poly.pdbx_strand_id
1 'polypeptide(L)'
;MAALVSIAASAARPQETFPSSTQLQEIRQYIKRTWSALTRSTRDLAKAAPDPKIRRAPGEPSPVYLAADEDRAGTEQRLRGVLPADDFRKIELRTLPERPDQIRDHGLLYLPYPYVVPGGRFNEMYGWDSYFIQRGLLRDDELELARGMTDNFLYEIAHYGMILNANRTYFLTRSQPPFLTEMILGVYDKTHDRVWLRSTLPAIDRYYRFWTTPPHLIESIGLSRYFDLGNGPAPEVVSDERDAQGRTHYDRVREYYRTHQVDDYDVAQFYDRAADAL
;
A
#
# COMPACT_ATOMS: atom_id res chain seq x y z
N MET A 1 15.16 -62.98 30.70
CA MET A 1 15.06 -62.07 29.52
C MET A 1 15.04 -60.64 30.03
N ALA A 2 16.17 -59.95 29.94
CA ALA A 2 16.31 -58.55 30.33
C ALA A 2 16.06 -57.66 29.10
N ALA A 3 15.08 -56.78 29.16
CA ALA A 3 14.85 -55.76 28.14
C ALA A 3 15.45 -54.44 28.64
N LEU A 4 16.60 -54.06 28.07
CA LEU A 4 17.21 -52.74 28.23
C LEU A 4 16.40 -51.73 27.41
N VAL A 5 15.65 -50.87 28.09
CA VAL A 5 15.04 -49.69 27.48
C VAL A 5 16.12 -48.62 27.39
N SER A 6 16.55 -48.33 26.16
CA SER A 6 17.48 -47.25 25.86
C SER A 6 16.75 -45.91 26.02
N ILE A 7 17.11 -45.13 27.03
CA ILE A 7 16.66 -43.75 27.18
C ILE A 7 17.46 -42.93 26.16
N ALA A 8 16.81 -42.57 25.06
CA ALA A 8 17.37 -41.63 24.09
C ALA A 8 17.62 -40.29 24.80
N ALA A 9 18.88 -39.88 24.87
CA ALA A 9 19.27 -38.57 25.37
C ALA A 9 18.59 -37.49 24.53
N SER A 10 17.79 -36.64 25.18
CA SER A 10 17.25 -35.42 24.60
C SER A 10 18.42 -34.57 24.08
N ALA A 11 18.56 -34.44 22.77
CA ALA A 11 19.51 -33.52 22.17
C ALA A 11 19.21 -32.11 22.70
N ALA A 12 20.16 -31.52 23.41
CA ALA A 12 20.06 -30.14 23.86
C ALA A 12 19.85 -29.24 22.64
N ARG A 13 18.81 -28.39 22.67
CA ARG A 13 18.62 -27.36 21.64
C ARG A 13 19.90 -26.50 21.60
N PRO A 14 20.47 -26.21 20.41
CA PRO A 14 21.63 -25.35 20.32
C PRO A 14 21.32 -24.03 21.02
N GLN A 15 22.23 -23.62 21.90
CA GLN A 15 22.12 -22.37 22.66
C GLN A 15 22.16 -21.22 21.64
N GLU A 16 21.03 -20.58 21.39
CA GLU A 16 20.96 -19.45 20.46
C GLU A 16 21.88 -18.33 20.96
N THR A 17 22.99 -18.13 20.25
CA THR A 17 23.92 -17.03 20.54
C THR A 17 23.39 -15.76 19.89
N PHE A 18 23.19 -14.71 20.70
CA PHE A 18 22.83 -13.40 20.18
C PHE A 18 23.91 -12.88 19.20
N PRO A 19 23.54 -12.09 18.18
CA PRO A 19 24.51 -11.51 17.24
C PRO A 19 25.55 -10.65 17.96
N SER A 20 26.80 -10.72 17.49
CA SER A 20 27.88 -9.85 17.96
C SER A 20 27.63 -8.37 17.61
N SER A 21 28.32 -7.46 18.30
CA SER A 21 28.25 -6.02 18.02
C SER A 21 28.60 -5.68 16.56
N THR A 22 29.61 -6.36 15.99
CA THR A 22 30.01 -6.20 14.58
C THR A 22 28.87 -6.61 13.63
N GLN A 23 28.27 -7.78 13.85
CA GLN A 23 27.15 -8.25 13.02
C GLN A 23 25.94 -7.31 13.10
N LEU A 24 25.64 -6.78 14.30
CA LEU A 24 24.58 -5.77 14.46
C LEU A 24 24.91 -4.48 13.71
N GLN A 25 26.17 -4.06 13.69
CA GLN A 25 26.59 -2.86 12.97
C GLN A 25 26.48 -3.05 11.45
N GLU A 26 26.86 -4.23 10.93
CA GLU A 26 26.70 -4.59 9.51
C GLU A 26 25.23 -4.56 9.08
N ILE A 27 24.33 -5.13 9.88
CA ILE A 27 22.89 -5.10 9.62
C ILE A 27 22.36 -3.66 9.62
N ARG A 28 22.77 -2.82 10.57
CA ARG A 28 22.36 -1.40 10.60
C ARG A 28 22.84 -0.64 9.37
N GLN A 29 24.08 -0.86 8.94
CA GLN A 29 24.59 -0.25 7.71
C GLN A 29 23.83 -0.74 6.47
N TYR A 30 23.47 -2.03 6.42
CA TYR A 30 22.65 -2.58 5.34
C TYR A 30 21.26 -1.91 5.29
N ILE A 31 20.59 -1.77 6.44
CA ILE A 31 19.29 -1.08 6.53
C ILE A 31 19.41 0.36 6.05
N LYS A 32 20.40 1.12 6.56
CA LYS A 32 20.62 2.51 6.19
C LYS A 32 20.83 2.70 4.69
N ARG A 33 21.61 1.81 4.05
CA ARG A 33 21.83 1.84 2.59
C ARG A 33 20.58 1.45 1.79
N THR A 34 19.74 0.59 2.36
CA THR A 34 18.53 0.08 1.71
C THR A 34 17.46 1.17 1.54
N TRP A 35 17.40 2.18 2.42
CA TRP A 35 16.46 3.30 2.27
C TRP A 35 16.53 3.93 0.88
N SER A 36 17.73 4.31 0.43
CA SER A 36 17.93 4.91 -0.89
C SER A 36 17.51 4.01 -2.05
N ALA A 37 17.68 2.68 -1.92
CA ALA A 37 17.30 1.72 -2.96
C ALA A 37 15.76 1.54 -3.05
N LEU A 38 15.08 1.68 -1.92
CA LEU A 38 13.63 1.57 -1.80
C LEU A 38 12.92 2.91 -2.02
N THR A 39 13.63 4.04 -2.04
CA THR A 39 13.04 5.35 -2.34
C THR A 39 12.52 5.40 -3.78
N ARG A 40 11.36 6.02 -3.95
CA ARG A 40 10.77 6.46 -5.21
C ARG A 40 10.41 7.93 -5.09
N SER A 41 10.40 8.61 -6.21
CA SER A 41 10.07 10.03 -6.34
C SER A 41 9.47 10.30 -7.72
N THR A 42 9.15 11.56 -7.99
CA THR A 42 8.75 12.00 -9.33
C THR A 42 9.79 11.71 -10.41
N ARG A 43 11.07 11.56 -10.04
CA ARG A 43 12.16 11.14 -10.95
C ARG A 43 12.11 9.65 -11.31
N ASP A 44 11.40 8.85 -10.52
CA ASP A 44 11.30 7.41 -10.68
C ASP A 44 9.99 6.99 -11.35
N LEU A 45 9.16 7.92 -11.82
CA LEU A 45 7.84 7.61 -12.38
C LEU A 45 7.92 6.61 -13.54
N ALA A 46 8.90 6.74 -14.45
CA ALA A 46 9.06 5.78 -15.55
C ALA A 46 9.41 4.35 -15.08
N LYS A 47 10.00 4.22 -13.89
CA LYS A 47 10.29 2.94 -13.24
C LYS A 47 9.11 2.45 -12.40
N ALA A 48 8.36 3.35 -11.77
CA ALA A 48 7.27 3.01 -10.85
C ALA A 48 5.93 2.79 -11.56
N ALA A 49 5.67 3.48 -12.66
CA ALA A 49 4.41 3.43 -13.39
C ALA A 49 4.10 2.06 -14.02
N PRO A 50 5.07 1.31 -14.58
CA PRO A 50 4.81 -0.06 -15.02
C PRO A 50 4.33 -0.93 -13.86
N ASP A 51 3.27 -1.70 -14.09
CA ASP A 51 2.73 -2.65 -13.11
C ASP A 51 2.78 -4.07 -13.67
N PRO A 52 3.59 -4.99 -13.09
CA PRO A 52 3.61 -6.38 -13.56
C PRO A 52 2.25 -7.08 -13.41
N LYS A 53 1.36 -6.57 -12.55
CA LYS A 53 0.01 -7.09 -12.34
C LYS A 53 -0.93 -6.72 -13.48
N ILE A 54 -0.62 -5.72 -14.31
CA ILE A 54 -1.46 -5.28 -15.42
C ILE A 54 -0.71 -5.49 -16.72
N ARG A 55 -1.19 -6.40 -17.57
CA ARG A 55 -0.55 -6.67 -18.86
C ARG A 55 -0.76 -5.49 -19.81
N ARG A 56 0.33 -5.01 -20.40
CA ARG A 56 0.31 -3.95 -21.43
C ARG A 56 1.20 -4.35 -22.59
N ALA A 57 0.96 -3.77 -23.77
CA ALA A 57 1.77 -4.08 -24.94
C ALA A 57 3.20 -3.56 -24.76
N PRO A 58 4.22 -4.25 -25.31
CA PRO A 58 5.59 -3.75 -25.27
C PRO A 58 5.71 -2.33 -25.85
N GLY A 59 6.33 -1.42 -25.11
CA GLY A 59 6.56 -0.04 -25.53
C GLY A 59 5.38 0.93 -25.31
N GLU A 60 4.24 0.45 -24.81
CA GLU A 60 3.11 1.31 -24.50
C GLU A 60 3.39 2.17 -23.24
N PRO A 61 3.24 3.51 -23.29
CA PRO A 61 3.49 4.38 -22.13
C PRO A 61 2.56 4.06 -20.96
N SER A 62 3.07 3.95 -19.74
CA SER A 62 2.27 3.57 -18.56
C SER A 62 1.45 4.75 -18.02
N PRO A 63 0.15 4.57 -17.70
CA PRO A 63 -0.66 5.68 -17.20
C PRO A 63 -0.21 6.13 -15.81
N VAL A 64 -0.07 7.45 -15.65
CA VAL A 64 0.10 8.13 -14.36
C VAL A 64 -1.06 9.11 -14.22
N TYR A 65 -1.90 8.90 -13.21
CA TYR A 65 -3.11 9.67 -12.99
C TYR A 65 -2.86 10.81 -12.00
N LEU A 66 -3.19 12.02 -12.45
CA LEU A 66 -3.28 13.23 -11.65
C LEU A 66 -4.70 13.37 -11.12
N ALA A 67 -4.86 13.91 -9.92
CA ALA A 67 -6.17 14.23 -9.38
C ALA A 67 -6.91 15.24 -10.27
N ALA A 68 -8.24 15.23 -10.24
CA ALA A 68 -9.05 16.11 -11.09
C ALA A 68 -8.84 17.60 -10.76
N ASP A 69 -8.47 17.90 -9.52
CA ASP A 69 -8.20 19.24 -8.98
C ASP A 69 -6.70 19.59 -8.92
N GLU A 70 -5.82 18.73 -9.42
CA GLU A 70 -4.38 19.01 -9.53
C GLU A 70 -4.08 19.93 -10.72
N ASP A 71 -3.11 20.83 -10.56
CA ASP A 71 -2.60 21.65 -11.64
C ASP A 71 -1.81 20.77 -12.61
N ARG A 72 -2.51 20.26 -13.62
CA ARG A 72 -1.94 19.39 -14.64
C ARG A 72 -0.81 20.07 -15.41
N ALA A 73 -0.99 21.32 -15.82
CA ALA A 73 0.00 22.01 -16.65
C ALA A 73 1.29 22.28 -15.85
N GLY A 74 1.16 22.79 -14.63
CA GLY A 74 2.31 23.00 -13.74
C GLY A 74 2.96 21.70 -13.33
N THR A 75 2.19 20.64 -13.06
CA THR A 75 2.75 19.31 -12.74
C THR A 75 3.52 18.75 -13.92
N GLU A 76 2.97 18.81 -15.14
CA GLU A 76 3.67 18.39 -16.34
C GLU A 76 4.98 19.17 -16.55
N GLN A 77 4.96 20.49 -16.37
CA GLN A 77 6.17 21.32 -16.48
C GLN A 77 7.23 20.91 -15.44
N ARG A 78 6.83 20.69 -14.18
CA ARG A 78 7.73 20.20 -13.12
C ARG A 78 8.32 18.85 -13.48
N LEU A 79 7.50 17.91 -13.97
CA LEU A 79 7.93 16.58 -14.37
C LEU A 79 8.94 16.63 -15.53
N ARG A 80 8.69 17.45 -16.56
CA ARG A 80 9.65 17.67 -17.65
C ARG A 80 10.97 18.28 -17.19
N GLY A 81 10.97 19.01 -16.08
CA GLY A 81 12.18 19.56 -15.46
C GLY A 81 13.01 18.55 -14.65
N VAL A 82 12.41 17.42 -14.22
CA VAL A 82 13.09 16.44 -13.35
C VAL A 82 13.29 15.06 -13.99
N LEU A 83 12.46 14.69 -14.98
CA LEU A 83 12.57 13.43 -15.72
C LEU A 83 13.38 13.61 -17.00
N PRO A 84 14.28 12.68 -17.33
CA PRO A 84 14.84 12.58 -18.67
C PRO A 84 13.74 12.48 -19.73
N ALA A 85 13.95 13.06 -20.91
CA ALA A 85 12.93 13.11 -21.97
C ALA A 85 12.44 11.70 -22.39
N ASP A 86 13.35 10.72 -22.43
CA ASP A 86 12.99 9.33 -22.77
C ASP A 86 12.19 8.64 -21.67
N ASP A 87 12.41 8.99 -20.41
CA ASP A 87 11.61 8.48 -19.29
C ASP A 87 10.23 9.13 -19.26
N PHE A 88 10.15 10.44 -19.57
CA PHE A 88 8.87 11.12 -19.70
C PHE A 88 8.00 10.52 -20.83
N ARG A 89 8.61 10.06 -21.92
CA ARG A 89 7.89 9.35 -23.01
C ARG A 89 7.35 7.97 -22.62
N LYS A 90 7.88 7.35 -21.56
CA LYS A 90 7.41 6.05 -21.06
C LYS A 90 6.18 6.15 -20.16
N ILE A 91 5.76 7.36 -19.80
CA ILE A 91 4.55 7.59 -19.02
C ILE A 91 3.52 8.37 -19.82
N GLU A 92 2.25 8.20 -19.47
CA GLU A 92 1.14 8.97 -20.00
C GLU A 92 0.41 9.67 -18.87
N LEU A 93 0.46 11.00 -18.81
CA LEU A 93 -0.26 11.77 -17.81
C LEU A 93 -1.75 11.81 -18.16
N ARG A 94 -2.58 11.30 -17.26
CA ARG A 94 -4.05 11.32 -17.38
C ARG A 94 -4.66 12.05 -16.20
N THR A 95 -5.83 12.63 -16.42
CA THR A 95 -6.63 13.20 -15.33
C THR A 95 -7.55 12.11 -14.81
N LEU A 96 -7.65 11.98 -13.49
CA LEU A 96 -8.53 11.01 -12.87
C LEU A 96 -10.00 11.31 -13.23
N PRO A 97 -10.78 10.32 -13.67
CA PRO A 97 -12.21 10.51 -13.86
C PRO A 97 -12.93 10.75 -12.53
N GLU A 98 -14.12 11.34 -12.58
CA GLU A 98 -14.93 11.61 -11.38
C GLU A 98 -15.27 10.34 -10.59
N ARG A 99 -15.49 9.22 -11.29
CA ARG A 99 -15.84 7.95 -10.67
C ARG A 99 -14.79 6.87 -10.96
N PRO A 100 -14.24 6.18 -9.94
CA PRO A 100 -13.23 5.13 -10.14
C PRO A 100 -13.68 3.99 -11.06
N ASP A 101 -14.97 3.67 -11.10
CA ASP A 101 -15.55 2.61 -11.95
C ASP A 101 -15.46 2.89 -13.46
N GLN A 102 -15.12 4.12 -13.86
CA GLN A 102 -14.89 4.51 -15.25
C GLN A 102 -13.46 4.20 -15.72
N ILE A 103 -12.55 3.88 -14.80
CA ILE A 103 -11.16 3.56 -15.12
C ILE A 103 -11.11 2.17 -15.75
N ARG A 104 -10.66 2.09 -17.00
CA ARG A 104 -10.47 0.84 -17.75
C ARG A 104 -9.01 0.42 -17.85
N ASP A 105 -8.12 1.40 -17.89
CA ASP A 105 -6.68 1.20 -17.99
C ASP A 105 -6.03 1.71 -16.71
N HIS A 106 -5.67 0.77 -15.85
CA HIS A 106 -5.19 1.06 -14.50
C HIS A 106 -3.75 1.58 -14.52
N GLY A 107 -3.47 2.54 -13.64
CA GLY A 107 -2.17 3.20 -13.56
C GLY A 107 -1.77 3.60 -12.15
N LEU A 108 -0.58 4.20 -12.07
CA LEU A 108 -0.05 4.79 -10.84
C LEU A 108 -0.77 6.12 -10.56
N LEU A 109 -1.05 6.42 -9.30
CA LEU A 109 -1.52 7.73 -8.86
C LEU A 109 -0.32 8.60 -8.50
N TYR A 110 -0.32 9.83 -8.98
CA TYR A 110 0.75 10.78 -8.74
C TYR A 110 0.86 11.14 -7.25
N LEU A 111 2.10 11.16 -6.75
CA LEU A 111 2.44 11.68 -5.43
C LEU A 111 3.59 12.69 -5.58
N PRO A 112 3.51 13.88 -4.96
CA PRO A 112 4.49 14.95 -5.19
C PRO A 112 5.81 14.77 -4.43
N TYR A 113 5.81 14.06 -3.30
CA TYR A 113 7.00 13.91 -2.45
C TYR A 113 7.67 12.54 -2.59
N PRO A 114 8.98 12.43 -2.32
CA PRO A 114 9.65 11.13 -2.24
C PRO A 114 9.04 10.24 -1.16
N TYR A 115 9.02 8.93 -1.41
CA TYR A 115 8.50 7.92 -0.48
C TYR A 115 9.31 6.63 -0.59
N VAL A 116 9.20 5.76 0.42
CA VAL A 116 9.85 4.46 0.46
C VAL A 116 8.82 3.36 0.24
N VAL A 117 9.15 2.38 -0.61
CA VAL A 117 8.28 1.22 -0.90
C VAL A 117 8.62 0.02 -0.01
N PRO A 118 7.69 -0.92 0.24
CA PRO A 118 7.97 -2.12 1.02
C PRO A 118 9.09 -3.01 0.43
N GLY A 119 9.30 -2.95 -0.88
CA GLY A 119 10.38 -3.64 -1.59
C GLY A 119 9.92 -4.75 -2.53
N GLY A 120 10.88 -5.40 -3.19
CA GLY A 120 10.61 -6.45 -4.17
C GLY A 120 9.86 -5.92 -5.40
N ARG A 121 8.68 -6.48 -5.66
CA ARG A 121 7.84 -6.16 -6.83
C ARG A 121 6.99 -4.89 -6.67
N PHE A 122 6.95 -4.32 -5.47
CA PHE A 122 6.11 -3.16 -5.14
C PHE A 122 6.85 -1.86 -5.46
N ASN A 123 6.20 -0.97 -6.21
CA ASN A 123 6.71 0.37 -6.55
C ASN A 123 5.78 1.50 -6.05
N GLU A 124 4.72 1.13 -5.36
CA GLU A 124 3.70 1.99 -4.79
C GLU A 124 4.05 2.38 -3.35
N MET A 125 3.59 3.54 -2.92
CA MET A 125 3.53 3.89 -1.50
C MET A 125 2.34 3.15 -0.89
N TYR A 126 2.58 2.36 0.16
CA TYR A 126 1.54 1.60 0.86
C TYR A 126 1.11 2.30 2.16
N GLY A 127 -0.17 2.21 2.53
CA GLY A 127 -0.75 2.89 3.69
C GLY A 127 -0.05 2.59 5.01
N TRP A 128 -0.29 1.43 5.62
CA TRP A 128 0.21 1.13 6.97
C TRP A 128 1.73 0.82 7.02
N ASP A 129 2.31 0.24 5.97
CA ASP A 129 3.76 -0.03 5.86
C ASP A 129 4.56 1.26 6.04
N SER A 130 4.06 2.36 5.47
CA SER A 130 4.69 3.67 5.53
C SER A 130 4.90 4.17 6.97
N TYR A 131 4.03 3.83 7.91
CA TYR A 131 4.24 4.17 9.32
C TYR A 131 5.48 3.47 9.88
N PHE A 132 5.59 2.16 9.71
CA PHE A 132 6.73 1.39 10.23
C PHE A 132 8.04 1.79 9.55
N ILE A 133 8.00 2.07 8.24
CA ILE A 133 9.13 2.60 7.50
C ILE A 133 9.54 3.97 8.05
N GLN A 134 8.59 4.89 8.23
CA GLN A 134 8.86 6.22 8.79
C GLN A 134 9.51 6.14 10.17
N ARG A 135 9.08 5.23 11.05
CA ARG A 135 9.73 5.00 12.34
C ARG A 135 11.21 4.62 12.19
N GLY A 136 11.56 3.84 11.18
CA GLY A 136 12.95 3.51 10.83
C GLY A 136 13.71 4.73 10.30
N LEU A 137 13.12 5.46 9.36
CA LEU A 137 13.70 6.68 8.79
C LEU A 137 14.03 7.73 9.85
N LEU A 138 13.10 7.99 10.79
CA LEU A 138 13.30 8.94 11.89
C LEU A 138 14.39 8.50 12.89
N ARG A 139 14.65 7.19 13.02
CA ARG A 139 15.76 6.67 13.83
C ARG A 139 17.10 6.80 13.13
N ASP A 140 17.10 6.74 11.81
CA ASP A 140 18.29 6.91 10.97
C ASP A 140 18.50 8.36 10.53
N ASP A 141 17.76 9.32 11.09
CA ASP A 141 17.82 10.76 10.77
C ASP A 141 17.52 11.11 9.30
N GLU A 142 16.71 10.29 8.63
CA GLU A 142 16.16 10.55 7.28
C GLU A 142 14.88 11.41 7.35
N LEU A 143 14.98 12.58 7.99
CA LEU A 143 13.82 13.40 8.36
C LEU A 143 13.00 13.88 7.16
N GLU A 144 13.65 14.37 6.11
CA GLU A 144 12.96 14.90 4.93
C GLU A 144 12.16 13.81 4.20
N LEU A 145 12.68 12.58 4.16
CA LEU A 145 12.00 11.44 3.55
C LEU A 145 10.81 10.99 4.42
N ALA A 146 10.99 10.94 5.74
CA ALA A 146 9.91 10.66 6.69
C ALA A 146 8.77 11.70 6.61
N ARG A 147 9.13 12.98 6.47
CA ARG A 147 8.19 14.07 6.26
C ARG A 147 7.48 13.95 4.91
N GLY A 148 8.22 13.72 3.82
CA GLY A 148 7.67 13.54 2.47
C GLY A 148 6.61 12.42 2.39
N MET A 149 6.84 11.29 3.07
CA MET A 149 5.84 10.23 3.20
C MET A 149 4.58 10.70 3.94
N THR A 150 4.73 11.50 4.99
CA THR A 150 3.58 12.07 5.72
C THR A 150 2.81 13.07 4.85
N ASP A 151 3.53 13.95 4.14
CA ASP A 151 2.95 14.95 3.27
C ASP A 151 2.26 14.32 2.05
N ASN A 152 2.74 13.16 1.57
CA ASN A 152 2.02 12.36 0.57
C ASN A 152 0.68 11.85 1.10
N PHE A 153 0.56 11.41 2.35
CA PHE A 153 -0.75 11.04 2.91
C PHE A 153 -1.69 12.23 3.08
N LEU A 154 -1.16 13.40 3.43
CA LEU A 154 -1.96 14.64 3.43
C LEU A 154 -2.47 14.95 2.02
N TYR A 155 -1.62 14.76 1.01
CA TYR A 155 -1.98 14.89 -0.40
C TYR A 155 -3.06 13.86 -0.82
N GLU A 156 -2.91 12.59 -0.46
CA GLU A 156 -3.92 11.56 -0.77
C GLU A 156 -5.29 11.90 -0.16
N ILE A 157 -5.33 12.37 1.09
CA ILE A 157 -6.60 12.80 1.71
C ILE A 157 -7.19 14.02 0.99
N ALA A 158 -6.35 14.97 0.60
CA ALA A 158 -6.80 16.19 -0.08
C ALA A 158 -7.39 15.90 -1.45
N HIS A 159 -6.77 15.00 -2.22
CA HIS A 159 -7.03 14.80 -3.65
C HIS A 159 -7.73 13.49 -4.00
N TYR A 160 -7.57 12.45 -3.18
CA TYR A 160 -8.17 11.13 -3.36
C TYR A 160 -9.18 10.79 -2.24
N GLY A 161 -9.31 11.65 -1.23
CA GLY A 161 -10.33 11.58 -0.18
C GLY A 161 -9.99 10.71 1.02
N MET A 162 -8.94 9.89 0.94
CA MET A 162 -8.47 9.01 2.01
C MET A 162 -7.01 8.62 1.79
N ILE A 163 -6.39 8.03 2.80
CA ILE A 163 -5.14 7.27 2.61
C ILE A 163 -5.49 5.97 1.90
N LEU A 164 -4.81 5.71 0.78
CA LEU A 164 -5.07 4.53 -0.05
C LEU A 164 -4.33 3.31 0.48
N ASN A 165 -4.78 2.11 0.10
CA ASN A 165 -4.02 0.88 0.34
C ASN A 165 -2.63 0.99 -0.32
N ALA A 166 -2.61 1.37 -1.60
CA ALA A 166 -1.43 1.87 -2.28
C ALA A 166 -1.84 2.87 -3.37
N ASN A 167 -0.92 3.70 -3.85
CA ASN A 167 -1.20 4.75 -4.85
C ASN A 167 -1.38 4.21 -6.29
N ARG A 168 -2.35 3.30 -6.50
CA ARG A 168 -2.78 2.78 -7.81
C ARG A 168 -4.27 2.98 -7.99
N THR A 169 -4.72 3.18 -9.22
CA THR A 169 -6.13 3.44 -9.51
C THR A 169 -7.10 2.36 -9.03
N TYR A 170 -6.72 1.08 -9.02
CA TYR A 170 -7.57 -0.01 -8.53
C TYR A 170 -7.67 -0.05 -6.99
N PHE A 171 -6.95 0.81 -6.27
CA PHE A 171 -7.04 1.01 -4.82
C PHE A 171 -7.81 2.26 -4.41
N LEU A 172 -8.39 3.03 -5.36
CA LEU A 172 -9.16 4.25 -5.07
C LEU A 172 -10.40 4.04 -4.18
N THR A 173 -10.78 2.79 -3.91
CA THR A 173 -11.90 2.44 -3.04
C THR A 173 -11.46 1.78 -1.74
N ARG A 174 -10.14 1.52 -1.59
CA ARG A 174 -9.56 0.75 -0.50
C ARG A 174 -8.58 1.59 0.32
N SER A 175 -8.77 1.56 1.63
CA SER A 175 -7.82 2.12 2.60
C SER A 175 -7.05 1.00 3.35
N GLN A 176 -6.29 1.38 4.37
CA GLN A 176 -5.50 0.52 5.26
C GLN A 176 -5.51 1.08 6.69
N PRO A 177 -5.07 0.30 7.71
CA PRO A 177 -5.04 0.76 9.10
C PRO A 177 -4.46 2.19 9.28
N PRO A 178 -5.19 3.12 9.91
CA PRO A 178 -4.84 4.54 9.91
C PRO A 178 -3.79 4.89 10.98
N PHE A 179 -2.57 5.23 10.55
CA PHE A 179 -1.46 5.67 11.44
C PHE A 179 -1.05 7.13 11.23
N LEU A 180 -1.85 7.93 10.51
CA LEU A 180 -1.51 9.31 10.12
C LEU A 180 -1.09 10.20 11.29
N THR A 181 -1.83 10.18 12.40
CA THR A 181 -1.54 11.05 13.55
C THR A 181 -0.20 10.70 14.20
N GLU A 182 0.12 9.42 14.32
CA GLU A 182 1.43 8.96 14.82
C GLU A 182 2.57 9.35 13.87
N MET A 183 2.33 9.28 12.55
CA MET A 183 3.30 9.75 11.56
C MET A 183 3.54 11.26 11.67
N ILE A 184 2.48 12.04 11.88
CA ILE A 184 2.58 13.49 12.07
C ILE A 184 3.36 13.81 13.34
N LEU A 185 3.04 13.15 14.45
CA LEU A 185 3.76 13.33 15.72
C LEU A 185 5.23 12.94 15.61
N GLY A 186 5.55 11.86 14.90
CA GLY A 186 6.94 11.44 14.68
C GLY A 186 7.80 12.51 13.98
N VAL A 187 7.25 13.22 12.99
CA VAL A 187 7.93 14.34 12.31
C VAL A 187 7.96 15.59 13.22
N TYR A 188 6.87 15.87 13.92
CA TYR A 188 6.80 17.01 14.85
C TYR A 188 7.81 16.88 15.99
N ASP A 189 7.99 15.70 16.58
CA ASP A 189 8.94 15.49 17.67
C ASP A 189 10.40 15.79 17.27
N LYS A 190 10.73 15.64 15.98
CA LYS A 190 12.05 15.99 15.44
C LYS A 190 12.15 17.47 15.07
N THR A 191 11.10 18.06 14.51
CA THR A 191 11.13 19.41 13.90
C THR A 191 10.67 20.52 14.85
N HIS A 192 9.76 20.21 15.76
CA HIS A 192 8.98 21.14 16.57
C HIS A 192 8.24 22.20 15.73
N ASP A 193 7.97 21.92 14.45
CA ASP A 193 7.32 22.84 13.52
C ASP A 193 5.81 22.90 13.78
N ARG A 194 5.41 23.88 14.58
CA ARG A 194 3.99 24.12 14.92
C ARG A 194 3.16 24.64 13.76
N VAL A 195 3.79 25.28 12.76
CA VAL A 195 3.08 25.78 11.58
C VAL A 195 2.67 24.60 10.71
N TRP A 196 3.61 23.69 10.43
CA TRP A 196 3.34 22.45 9.72
C TRP A 196 2.35 21.55 10.47
N LEU A 197 2.52 21.37 11.79
CA LEU A 197 1.56 20.57 12.59
C LEU A 197 0.14 21.11 12.43
N ARG A 198 -0.04 22.44 12.52
CA ARG A 198 -1.35 23.08 12.34
C ARG A 198 -1.91 22.86 10.93
N SER A 199 -1.09 22.87 9.89
CA SER A 199 -1.57 22.63 8.52
C SER A 199 -2.09 21.21 8.29
N THR A 200 -1.73 20.24 9.15
CA THR A 200 -2.22 18.85 9.03
C THR A 200 -3.63 18.62 9.57
N LEU A 201 -4.13 19.51 10.45
CA LEU A 201 -5.41 19.32 11.16
C LEU A 201 -6.62 19.09 10.23
N PRO A 202 -6.77 19.81 9.09
CA PRO A 202 -7.87 19.55 8.17
C PRO A 202 -7.89 18.12 7.61
N ALA A 203 -6.72 17.54 7.33
CA ALA A 203 -6.62 16.17 6.83
C ALA A 203 -6.98 15.15 7.91
N ILE A 204 -6.57 15.40 9.17
CA ILE A 204 -6.94 14.55 10.32
C ILE A 204 -8.47 14.52 10.48
N ASP A 205 -9.13 15.67 10.45
CA ASP A 205 -10.61 15.76 10.58
C ASP A 205 -11.32 15.05 9.42
N ARG A 206 -10.87 15.25 8.17
CA ARG A 206 -11.42 14.56 7.00
C ARG A 206 -11.25 13.04 7.10
N TYR A 207 -10.05 12.57 7.47
CA TYR A 207 -9.77 11.15 7.51
C TYR A 207 -10.42 10.45 8.71
N TYR A 208 -10.57 11.14 9.85
CA TYR A 208 -11.40 10.65 10.94
C TYR A 208 -12.86 10.47 10.50
N ARG A 209 -13.44 11.47 9.84
CA ARG A 209 -14.80 11.38 9.27
C ARG A 209 -14.96 10.25 8.28
N PHE A 210 -13.96 9.98 7.43
CA PHE A 210 -13.97 8.84 6.52
C PHE A 210 -14.23 7.52 7.27
N TRP A 211 -13.53 7.28 8.38
CA TRP A 211 -13.71 6.07 9.20
C TRP A 211 -14.97 6.07 10.06
N THR A 212 -15.44 7.24 10.49
CA THR A 212 -16.61 7.38 11.38
C THR A 212 -17.88 7.80 10.63
N THR A 213 -17.98 7.50 9.34
CA THR A 213 -19.19 7.69 8.54
C THR A 213 -19.60 6.34 7.92
N PRO A 214 -20.90 6.02 7.78
CA PRO A 214 -21.33 4.84 7.04
C PRO A 214 -20.76 4.84 5.60
N PRO A 215 -20.36 3.66 5.05
CA PRO A 215 -20.58 2.31 5.58
C PRO A 215 -19.50 1.80 6.54
N HIS A 216 -18.47 2.61 6.85
CA HIS A 216 -17.44 2.25 7.82
C HIS A 216 -17.99 2.27 9.25
N LEU A 217 -18.73 3.32 9.62
CA LEU A 217 -19.42 3.37 10.91
C LEU A 217 -20.60 2.39 10.92
N ILE A 218 -20.62 1.51 11.93
CA ILE A 218 -21.79 0.73 12.29
C ILE A 218 -22.56 1.50 13.38
N GLU A 219 -23.58 2.24 12.96
CA GLU A 219 -24.33 3.16 13.83
C GLU A 219 -24.90 2.49 15.08
N SER A 220 -25.34 1.23 14.97
CA SER A 220 -25.95 0.49 16.09
C SER A 220 -25.01 0.19 17.24
N ILE A 221 -23.69 0.16 17.01
CA ILE A 221 -22.68 -0.13 18.03
C ILE A 221 -21.64 0.98 18.19
N GLY A 222 -21.68 2.03 17.35
CA GLY A 222 -20.76 3.16 17.41
C GLY A 222 -19.30 2.82 17.07
N LEU A 223 -19.04 1.67 16.45
CA LEU A 223 -17.71 1.22 16.04
C LEU A 223 -17.53 1.27 14.53
N SER A 224 -16.30 1.48 14.09
CA SER A 224 -15.91 1.42 12.68
C SER A 224 -15.50 0.00 12.27
N ARG A 225 -15.77 -0.36 11.01
CA ARG A 225 -15.26 -1.58 10.35
C ARG A 225 -14.48 -1.22 9.09
N TYR A 226 -13.63 -2.14 8.64
CA TYR A 226 -13.13 -2.09 7.27
C TYR A 226 -14.27 -2.40 6.29
N PHE A 227 -14.38 -1.58 5.24
CA PHE A 227 -15.37 -1.75 4.19
C PHE A 227 -14.80 -1.19 2.87
N ASP A 228 -14.65 -2.02 1.84
CA ASP A 228 -14.25 -1.55 0.49
C ASP A 228 -15.48 -0.97 -0.22
N LEU A 229 -15.36 0.21 -0.82
CA LEU A 229 -16.44 0.85 -1.59
C LEU A 229 -16.51 0.33 -3.04
N GLY A 230 -15.54 -0.48 -3.45
CA GLY A 230 -15.47 -1.11 -4.76
C GLY A 230 -16.46 -2.26 -4.91
N ASN A 231 -16.84 -2.56 -6.16
CA ASN A 231 -17.69 -3.70 -6.50
C ASN A 231 -16.96 -4.65 -7.46
N GLY A 232 -17.25 -5.94 -7.33
CA GLY A 232 -16.67 -6.98 -8.18
C GLY A 232 -15.26 -7.41 -7.74
N PRO A 233 -14.63 -8.31 -8.51
CA PRO A 233 -13.34 -8.86 -8.15
C PRO A 233 -12.23 -7.82 -8.29
N ALA A 234 -11.27 -7.86 -7.37
CA ALA A 234 -10.12 -6.98 -7.34
C ALA A 234 -9.25 -7.21 -8.60
N PRO A 235 -9.01 -6.18 -9.44
CA PRO A 235 -8.30 -6.33 -10.72
C PRO A 235 -6.93 -7.01 -10.59
N GLU A 236 -6.17 -6.65 -9.56
CA GLU A 236 -4.84 -7.18 -9.28
C GLU A 236 -4.83 -8.67 -8.89
N VAL A 237 -5.92 -9.16 -8.29
CA VAL A 237 -6.06 -10.57 -7.91
C VAL A 237 -6.41 -11.41 -9.14
N VAL A 238 -7.32 -10.92 -9.99
CA VAL A 238 -7.75 -11.62 -11.20
C VAL A 238 -6.62 -11.75 -12.23
N SER A 239 -5.73 -10.76 -12.28
CA SER A 239 -4.65 -10.70 -13.23
C SER A 239 -3.43 -11.52 -12.81
N ASP A 240 -3.06 -11.49 -11.53
CA ASP A 240 -1.78 -12.00 -11.02
C ASP A 240 -1.91 -13.32 -10.23
N GLU A 241 -2.98 -13.51 -9.45
CA GLU A 241 -3.11 -14.67 -8.55
C GLU A 241 -3.80 -15.87 -9.22
N ARG A 242 -3.05 -16.56 -10.08
CA ARG A 242 -3.48 -17.81 -10.70
C ARG A 242 -2.71 -19.00 -10.17
N ASP A 243 -3.43 -20.09 -9.88
CA ASP A 243 -2.79 -21.37 -9.56
C ASP A 243 -2.21 -22.05 -10.82
N ALA A 244 -1.58 -23.21 -10.65
CA ALA A 244 -1.00 -23.98 -11.75
C ALA A 244 -2.01 -24.41 -12.82
N GLN A 245 -3.31 -24.37 -12.49
CA GLN A 245 -4.42 -24.67 -13.39
C GLN A 245 -5.05 -23.40 -14.00
N GLY A 246 -4.47 -22.22 -13.72
CA GLY A 246 -4.94 -20.94 -14.23
C GLY A 246 -6.14 -20.35 -13.48
N ARG A 247 -6.58 -20.97 -12.37
CA ARG A 247 -7.74 -20.54 -11.58
C ARG A 247 -7.37 -19.38 -10.68
N THR A 248 -8.27 -18.40 -10.57
CA THR A 248 -8.12 -17.24 -9.69
C THR A 248 -8.37 -17.60 -8.23
N HIS A 249 -8.07 -16.67 -7.31
CA HIS A 249 -8.53 -16.78 -5.92
C HIS A 249 -10.04 -16.99 -5.82
N TYR A 250 -10.84 -16.23 -6.56
CA TYR A 250 -12.31 -16.30 -6.56
C TYR A 250 -12.83 -17.67 -7.03
N ASP A 251 -12.20 -18.26 -8.06
CA ASP A 251 -12.56 -19.61 -8.53
C ASP A 251 -12.37 -20.66 -7.44
N ARG A 252 -11.28 -20.55 -6.67
CA ARG A 252 -10.97 -21.48 -5.58
C ARG A 252 -11.92 -21.31 -4.40
N VAL A 253 -12.33 -20.08 -4.09
CA VAL A 253 -13.32 -19.80 -3.02
C VAL A 253 -14.70 -20.32 -3.41
N ARG A 254 -15.16 -20.11 -4.66
CA ARG A 254 -16.42 -20.70 -5.15
C ARG A 254 -16.39 -22.22 -5.06
N GLU A 255 -15.31 -22.84 -5.54
CA GLU A 255 -15.15 -24.29 -5.48
C GLU A 255 -15.17 -24.81 -4.03
N TYR A 256 -14.55 -24.08 -3.10
CA TYR A 256 -14.61 -24.42 -1.68
C TYR A 256 -16.06 -24.44 -1.18
N TYR A 257 -16.84 -23.36 -1.37
CA TYR A 257 -18.23 -23.33 -0.93
C TYR A 257 -19.13 -24.35 -1.65
N ARG A 258 -18.82 -24.71 -2.89
CA ARG A 258 -19.54 -25.75 -3.64
C ARG A 258 -19.29 -27.14 -3.07
N THR A 259 -18.09 -27.42 -2.59
CA THR A 259 -17.64 -28.77 -2.21
C THR A 259 -17.58 -29.00 -0.70
N HIS A 260 -17.63 -27.95 0.11
CA HIS A 260 -17.56 -28.02 1.56
C HIS A 260 -18.84 -27.49 2.20
N GLN A 261 -19.25 -28.16 3.27
CA GLN A 261 -20.26 -27.65 4.19
C GLN A 261 -19.54 -26.79 5.24
N VAL A 262 -20.10 -25.59 5.49
CA VAL A 262 -19.58 -24.65 6.49
C VAL A 262 -20.74 -24.32 7.43
N ASP A 263 -20.57 -24.64 8.71
CA ASP A 263 -21.61 -24.49 9.74
C ASP A 263 -21.32 -23.34 10.72
N ASP A 264 -20.12 -22.74 10.67
CA ASP A 264 -19.69 -21.68 11.59
C ASP A 264 -20.37 -20.33 11.34
N TYR A 265 -20.93 -20.11 10.16
CA TYR A 265 -21.58 -18.86 9.75
C TYR A 265 -22.57 -19.08 8.61
N ASP A 266 -23.42 -18.08 8.38
CA ASP A 266 -24.38 -18.06 7.29
C ASP A 266 -23.68 -17.82 5.94
N VAL A 267 -23.45 -18.92 5.21
CA VAL A 267 -22.80 -18.91 3.88
C VAL A 267 -23.57 -18.05 2.86
N ALA A 268 -24.88 -17.89 3.00
CA ALA A 268 -25.68 -17.11 2.04
C ALA A 268 -25.30 -15.61 2.03
N GLN A 269 -24.58 -15.13 3.04
CA GLN A 269 -24.03 -13.77 3.08
C GLN A 269 -22.78 -13.58 2.19
N PHE A 270 -22.15 -14.67 1.75
CA PHE A 270 -20.86 -14.66 1.04
C PHE A 270 -20.87 -15.48 -0.25
N TYR A 271 -21.90 -16.29 -0.50
CA TYR A 271 -21.99 -17.14 -1.68
C TYR A 271 -23.45 -17.48 -2.01
N ASP A 272 -23.90 -17.03 -3.18
CA ASP A 272 -25.16 -17.43 -3.80
C ASP A 272 -24.97 -18.76 -4.54
N ARG A 273 -25.49 -19.84 -3.96
CA ARG A 273 -25.44 -21.19 -4.53
C ARG A 273 -26.21 -21.33 -5.84
N ALA A 274 -27.27 -20.55 -6.05
CA ALA A 274 -28.10 -20.65 -7.26
C ALA A 274 -27.44 -19.92 -8.44
N ALA A 275 -26.81 -18.78 -8.18
CA ALA A 275 -26.10 -17.99 -9.18
C ALA A 275 -24.62 -18.38 -9.36
N ASP A 276 -24.07 -19.22 -8.47
CA ASP A 276 -22.63 -19.53 -8.36
C ASP A 276 -21.77 -18.26 -8.27
N ALA A 277 -22.19 -17.33 -7.41
CA ALA A 277 -21.60 -16.01 -7.26
C ALA A 277 -21.18 -15.74 -5.80
N LEU A 278 -20.05 -15.06 -5.62
CA LEU A 278 -19.56 -14.56 -4.33
C LEU A 278 -20.13 -13.17 -4.03
#